data_AF-A0A1H1S5K3-F1
#
_entry.id   AF-A0A1H1S5K3-F1
#
_cell.length_a   1.000
_cell.length_b   1.000
_cell.length_c   1.000
_cell.angle_alpha   90.00
_cell.angle_beta   90.00
_cell.angle_gamma   90.00
#
_symmetry.space_group_name_H-M   'P 1'
#
loop_
_entity.id
_entity.type
_entity.pdbx_description
1 polymer ?
#
loop_
_entity_poly.entity_id
_entity_poly.type
_entity_poly.pdbx_seq_one_letter_code
_entity_poly.pdbx_strand_id
1 'polypeptide(L)'
;MKYPITLFGYSVDFEFIFDGEHFQLVVSKEDQESLKHYLIRALPRYNISPESTLEGLIAQAIAVEKTIPKGHMSEPRLKLPYEFQPEIKEKLIEAAEIQEISATKLLIRLIEKKYQSVIEQRR
;
A
#
# COMPACT_ATOMS: atom_id res chain seq x y z
N MET A 1 -9.42 -19.97 -8.61
CA MET A 1 -8.63 -19.15 -9.56
C MET A 1 -8.36 -17.81 -8.91
N LYS A 2 -7.19 -17.17 -9.13
CA LYS A 2 -6.93 -15.83 -8.59
C LYS A 2 -7.47 -14.77 -9.53
N TYR A 3 -8.13 -13.76 -8.97
CA TYR A 3 -8.76 -12.67 -9.69
C TYR A 3 -8.29 -11.35 -9.08
N PRO A 4 -7.50 -10.54 -9.80
CA PRO A 4 -7.05 -9.26 -9.28
C PRO A 4 -8.21 -8.27 -9.26
N ILE A 5 -8.45 -7.66 -8.11
CA ILE A 5 -9.33 -6.50 -7.97
C ILE A 5 -8.43 -5.28 -7.83
N THR A 6 -8.52 -4.36 -8.79
CA THR A 6 -7.77 -3.10 -8.77
C THR A 6 -8.72 -1.95 -8.47
N LEU A 7 -8.45 -1.23 -7.39
CA LEU A 7 -9.19 -0.04 -6.97
C LEU A 7 -8.20 1.11 -6.73
N PHE A 8 -8.40 2.24 -7.41
CA PHE A 8 -7.56 3.43 -7.34
C PHE A 8 -6.06 3.17 -7.62
N GLY A 9 -5.75 2.15 -8.43
CA GLY A 9 -4.37 1.73 -8.74
C GLY A 9 -3.77 0.72 -7.75
N TYR A 10 -4.44 0.43 -6.63
CA TYR A 10 -4.05 -0.64 -5.71
C TYR A 10 -4.71 -1.96 -6.13
N SER A 11 -3.91 -3.00 -6.33
CA SER A 11 -4.38 -4.31 -6.79
C SER A 11 -4.21 -5.37 -5.70
N VAL A 12 -5.26 -6.15 -5.48
CA VAL A 12 -5.28 -7.27 -4.53
C VAL A 12 -5.80 -8.50 -5.24
N ASP A 13 -5.13 -9.63 -5.07
CA ASP A 13 -5.56 -10.91 -5.64
C ASP A 13 -6.61 -11.55 -4.73
N PHE A 14 -7.81 -11.75 -5.26
CA PHE A 14 -8.87 -12.53 -4.60
C PHE A 14 -8.88 -13.96 -5.15
N GLU A 15 -9.07 -14.93 -4.27
CA GLU A 15 -9.31 -16.31 -4.65
C GLU A 15 -10.79 -16.55 -4.87
N PHE A 16 -11.11 -16.99 -6.08
CA PHE A 16 -12.45 -17.42 -6.42
C PHE A 16 -12.63 -18.90 -6.07
N ILE A 17 -13.52 -19.15 -5.11
CA ILE A 17 -13.93 -20.49 -4.66
C ILE A 17 -15.37 -20.72 -5.14
N PHE A 18 -15.60 -21.87 -5.76
CA PHE A 18 -16.92 -22.32 -6.16
C PHE A 18 -17.34 -23.49 -5.27
N ASP A 19 -18.40 -23.30 -4.49
CA ASP A 19 -18.98 -24.31 -3.62
C ASP A 19 -20.39 -24.68 -4.11
N GLY A 20 -20.45 -25.37 -5.26
CA GLY A 20 -21.66 -25.96 -5.84
C GLY A 20 -22.71 -24.96 -6.35
N GLU A 21 -23.31 -24.19 -5.46
CA GLU A 21 -24.33 -23.17 -5.75
C GLU A 21 -23.87 -21.74 -5.45
N HIS A 22 -22.71 -21.58 -4.79
CA HIS A 22 -22.23 -20.28 -4.35
C HIS A 22 -20.82 -19.99 -4.86
N PHE A 23 -20.65 -18.75 -5.31
CA PHE A 23 -19.35 -18.17 -5.64
C PHE A 23 -18.90 -17.34 -4.44
N GLN A 24 -17.74 -17.66 -3.90
CA GLN A 24 -17.12 -16.90 -2.82
C GLN A 24 -15.78 -16.34 -3.29
N LEU A 25 -15.62 -15.03 -3.09
CA LEU A 25 -14.35 -14.35 -3.22
C LEU A 25 -13.68 -14.34 -1.85
N VAL A 26 -12.59 -15.09 -1.73
CA VAL A 26 -11.81 -15.21 -0.50
C VAL A 26 -10.51 -14.47 -0.69
N VAL A 27 -10.13 -13.66 0.28
CA VAL A 27 -8.86 -12.91 0.28
C VAL A 27 -8.25 -13.06 1.66
N SER A 28 -6.92 -13.11 1.75
CA SER A 28 -6.24 -13.31 3.03
C SER A 28 -6.60 -12.20 4.02
N LYS A 29 -6.56 -12.49 5.33
CA LYS A 29 -6.88 -11.46 6.34
C LYS A 29 -5.93 -10.26 6.26
N GLU A 30 -4.65 -10.50 5.97
CA GLU A 30 -3.64 -9.46 5.79
C GLU A 30 -3.96 -8.55 4.59
N ASP A 31 -4.40 -9.15 3.48
CA ASP A 31 -4.82 -8.42 2.29
C ASP A 31 -6.13 -7.66 2.51
N GLN A 32 -7.09 -8.22 3.26
CA GLN A 32 -8.32 -7.53 3.66
C GLN A 32 -8.02 -6.29 4.50
N GLU A 33 -7.16 -6.42 5.51
CA GLU A 33 -6.74 -5.30 6.36
C GLU A 33 -5.98 -4.25 5.54
N SER A 34 -5.06 -4.68 4.68
CA SER A 34 -4.30 -3.79 3.80
C SER A 34 -5.20 -3.01 2.85
N LEU A 35 -6.16 -3.69 2.19
CA LEU A 35 -7.14 -3.06 1.32
C LEU A 35 -8.04 -2.09 2.09
N LYS A 36 -8.50 -2.48 3.29
CA LYS A 36 -9.29 -1.62 4.18
C LYS A 36 -8.54 -0.34 4.54
N HIS A 37 -7.30 -0.47 4.99
CA HIS A 37 -6.45 0.68 5.33
C HIS A 37 -6.17 1.59 4.13
N TYR A 38 -5.97 0.99 2.96
CA TYR A 38 -5.80 1.72 1.71
C TYR A 38 -7.05 2.55 1.37
N LEU A 39 -8.23 1.93 1.34
CA LEU A 39 -9.49 2.58 0.97
C LEU A 39 -9.89 3.69 1.95
N ILE A 40 -9.66 3.51 3.25
CA ILE A 40 -9.86 4.56 4.28
C ILE A 40 -9.03 5.81 3.98
N ARG A 41 -7.85 5.66 3.37
CA ARG A 41 -6.98 6.80 2.99
C ARG A 41 -7.32 7.37 1.62
N ALA A 42 -7.81 6.54 0.70
CA ALA A 42 -8.11 6.93 -0.68
C ALA A 42 -9.44 7.70 -0.78
N LEU A 43 -10.51 7.17 -0.19
CA LEU A 43 -11.87 7.71 -0.32
C LEU A 43 -12.06 9.16 0.15
N PRO A 44 -11.42 9.63 1.24
CA PRO A 44 -11.53 11.03 1.66
C PRO A 44 -11.05 12.04 0.62
N ARG A 45 -10.17 11.65 -0.31
CA ARG A 45 -9.72 12.53 -1.41
C ARG A 45 -10.81 12.87 -2.42
N TYR A 46 -11.88 12.08 -2.41
CA TYR A 46 -13.05 12.23 -3.28
C TYR A 46 -14.26 12.73 -2.49
N ASN A 47 -14.05 13.34 -1.30
CA ASN A 47 -15.09 13.82 -0.39
C ASN A 47 -16.08 12.72 0.07
N ILE A 48 -15.63 11.46 0.12
CA ILE A 48 -16.40 10.35 0.65
C ILE A 48 -15.98 10.06 2.08
N SER A 49 -16.95 10.01 2.99
CA SER A 49 -16.74 9.49 4.34
C SER A 49 -16.64 7.96 4.29
N PRO A 50 -15.49 7.36 4.64
CA PRO A 50 -15.28 5.92 4.53
C PRO A 50 -16.22 5.14 5.46
N GLU A 51 -16.82 4.07 4.95
CA GLU A 51 -17.60 3.14 5.79
C GLU A 51 -16.71 2.31 6.72
N SER A 52 -17.33 1.67 7.72
CA SER A 52 -16.64 0.87 8.73
C SER A 52 -16.31 -0.57 8.26
N THR A 53 -17.08 -1.10 7.30
CA THR A 53 -16.95 -2.45 6.75
C THR A 53 -16.12 -2.44 5.46
N LEU A 54 -15.44 -3.56 5.16
CA LEU A 54 -14.64 -3.66 3.94
C LEU A 54 -15.54 -3.64 2.70
N GLU A 55 -16.68 -4.32 2.77
CA GLU A 55 -17.69 -4.39 1.71
C GLU A 55 -18.22 -2.99 1.38
N GLY A 56 -18.51 -2.18 2.40
CA GLY A 56 -18.95 -0.80 2.26
C GLY A 56 -17.89 0.09 1.60
N LEU A 57 -16.64 -0.04 2.03
CA LEU A 57 -15.50 0.65 1.43
C LEU A 57 -15.30 0.30 -0.05
N ILE A 58 -15.42 -0.99 -0.40
CA ILE A 58 -15.31 -1.46 -1.79
C ILE A 58 -16.46 -0.90 -2.63
N ALA A 59 -17.70 -0.91 -2.12
CA ALA A 59 -18.85 -0.34 -2.81
C ALA A 59 -18.68 1.16 -3.08
N GLN A 60 -18.22 1.91 -2.07
CA GLN A 60 -17.89 3.33 -2.22
C GLN A 60 -16.77 3.56 -3.25
N ALA A 61 -15.72 2.74 -3.22
CA ALA A 61 -14.61 2.82 -4.16
C ALA A 61 -15.08 2.65 -5.61
N ILE A 62 -15.86 1.60 -5.88
CA ILE A 62 -16.42 1.33 -7.21
C ILE A 62 -17.34 2.47 -7.66
N ALA A 63 -18.15 3.03 -6.77
CA ALA A 63 -19.03 4.15 -7.08
C ALA A 63 -18.23 5.41 -7.48
N VAL A 64 -17.15 5.70 -6.76
CA VAL A 64 -16.25 6.81 -7.08
C VAL A 64 -15.54 6.58 -8.42
N GLU A 65 -14.98 5.39 -8.65
CA GLU A 65 -14.29 5.09 -9.91
C GLU A 65 -15.19 5.25 -11.14
N LYS A 66 -16.49 4.90 -11.02
CA LYS A 66 -17.47 5.08 -12.09
C LYS A 66 -17.79 6.55 -12.41
N THR A 67 -17.59 7.46 -11.45
CA THR A 67 -17.88 8.89 -11.63
C THR A 67 -16.67 9.70 -12.10
N ILE A 68 -15.45 9.16 -11.96
CA ILE A 68 -14.21 9.81 -12.38
C ILE A 68 -13.94 9.53 -13.88
N PRO A 69 -13.74 10.56 -14.72
CA PRO A 69 -13.28 10.36 -16.09
C PRO A 69 -11.92 9.65 -16.11
N LYS A 70 -11.76 8.66 -17.00
CA LYS A 70 -10.50 7.89 -17.15
C LYS A 70 -9.29 8.85 -17.20
N GLY A 71 -8.37 8.71 -16.23
CA GLY A 71 -7.11 9.48 -16.18
C GLY A 71 -6.97 10.48 -15.02
N HIS A 72 -8.01 10.73 -14.22
CA HIS A 72 -7.96 11.66 -13.07
C HIS A 72 -7.90 10.99 -11.69
N MET A 73 -7.53 9.70 -11.62
CA MET A 73 -7.36 9.02 -10.35
C MET A 73 -6.06 9.46 -9.68
N SER A 74 -6.17 10.16 -8.55
CA SER A 74 -5.02 10.55 -7.76
C SER A 74 -4.69 9.44 -6.77
N GLU A 75 -3.62 8.68 -7.05
CA GLU A 75 -3.13 7.68 -6.10
C GLU A 75 -2.83 8.31 -4.73
N PRO A 76 -3.14 7.61 -3.63
CA PRO A 76 -2.72 7.99 -2.29
C PRO A 76 -1.20 8.18 -2.22
N ARG A 77 -0.73 9.42 -2.40
CA ARG A 77 0.65 9.81 -2.04
C ARG A 77 0.88 9.42 -0.59
N LEU A 78 1.63 8.35 -0.38
CA LEU A 78 2.17 7.97 0.91
C LEU A 78 3.23 9.04 1.23
N LYS A 79 2.84 10.07 1.97
CA LYS A 79 3.86 10.84 2.70
C LYS A 79 4.49 9.83 3.65
N LEU A 80 5.79 9.58 3.49
CA LEU A 80 6.52 8.82 4.49
C LEU A 80 6.22 9.50 5.84
N PRO A 81 5.77 8.77 6.86
CA PRO A 81 5.33 9.35 8.13
C PRO A 81 6.47 10.09 8.86
N TYR A 82 7.69 9.91 8.38
CA TYR A 82 8.89 10.57 8.86
C TYR A 82 9.54 11.30 7.68
N GLU A 83 9.53 12.62 7.72
CA GLU A 83 10.61 13.38 7.09
C GLU A 83 11.87 13.12 7.93
N PHE A 84 12.97 12.77 7.27
CA PHE A 84 14.25 12.70 7.96
C PHE A 84 14.50 14.06 8.59
N GLN A 85 14.74 14.09 9.90
CA GLN A 85 15.23 15.31 10.54
C GLN A 85 16.48 15.78 9.78
N PRO A 86 16.66 17.09 9.56
CA PRO A 86 17.77 17.63 8.78
C PRO A 86 19.12 17.03 9.16
N GLU A 87 19.35 16.82 10.45
CA GLU A 87 20.58 16.25 11.00
C GLU A 87 20.79 14.80 10.58
N ILE A 88 19.72 14.01 10.46
CA ILE A 88 19.79 12.61 9.99
C ILE A 88 20.09 12.60 8.48
N LYS A 89 19.49 13.53 7.73
CA LYS A 89 19.71 13.65 6.30
C LYS A 89 21.16 14.05 5.99
N GLU A 90 21.72 15.00 6.72
CA GLU A 90 23.12 15.41 6.61
C GLU A 90 24.06 14.23 6.89
N LYS A 91 23.88 13.53 8.01
CA LYS A 91 24.69 12.34 8.33
C LYS A 91 24.59 11.23 7.29
N LEU A 92 23.41 11.04 6.70
CA LEU A 92 23.23 10.06 5.62
C LEU A 92 24.02 10.46 4.37
N ILE A 93 24.06 11.75 4.04
CA ILE A 93 24.83 12.28 2.91
C ILE A 93 26.33 12.12 3.18
N GLU A 94 26.82 12.57 4.34
CA GLU A 94 28.23 12.44 4.74
C GLU A 94 28.69 10.97 4.70
N ALA A 95 27.90 10.06 5.26
CA ALA A 95 28.22 8.63 5.27
C ALA A 95 28.21 8.00 3.88
N ALA A 96 27.40 8.54 2.95
CA ALA A 96 27.34 8.09 1.57
C ALA A 96 28.53 8.61 0.76
N GLU A 97 28.96 9.85 1.01
CA GLU A 97 30.16 10.45 0.42
C GLU A 97 31.43 9.67 0.81
N ILE A 98 31.58 9.30 2.09
CA ILE A 98 32.70 8.45 2.56
C ILE A 98 32.76 7.10 1.83
N GLN A 99 31.61 6.59 1.41
CA GLN A 99 31.48 5.30 0.71
C GLN A 99 31.39 5.44 -0.81
N GLU A 100 31.56 6.64 -1.36
CA GLU A 100 31.46 6.94 -2.80
C GLU A 100 30.16 6.43 -3.44
N ILE A 101 29.03 6.52 -2.72
CA ILE A 101 27.71 6.13 -3.21
C ILE A 101 26.69 7.25 -2.99
N SER A 102 25.55 7.17 -3.70
CA SER A 102 24.45 8.11 -3.44
C SER A 102 23.79 7.81 -2.10
N ALA A 103 23.31 8.86 -1.40
CA ALA A 103 22.56 8.74 -0.15
C ALA A 103 21.36 7.78 -0.28
N THR A 104 20.69 7.79 -1.44
CA THR A 104 19.61 6.86 -1.77
C THR A 104 20.08 5.41 -1.77
N LYS A 105 21.24 5.12 -2.39
CA LYS A 105 21.79 3.76 -2.46
C LYS A 105 22.23 3.26 -1.08
N LEU A 106 22.78 4.15 -0.25
CA LEU A 106 23.09 3.84 1.15
C LEU A 106 21.82 3.53 1.94
N LEU A 107 20.77 4.35 1.78
CA LEU A 107 19.49 4.12 2.45
C LEU A 107 18.87 2.76 2.09
N ILE A 108 18.87 2.41 0.80
CA ILE A 108 18.39 1.10 0.34
C ILE A 108 19.16 -0.03 1.02
N ARG A 109 20.50 0.03 1.05
CA ARG A 109 21.34 -0.98 1.74
C ARG A 109 21.03 -1.09 3.24
N LEU A 110 20.80 0.03 3.91
CA LEU A 110 20.44 0.03 5.33
C LEU A 110 19.10 -0.66 5.58
N ILE A 111 18.10 -0.39 4.73
CA ILE A 111 16.79 -1.05 4.77
C ILE A 111 16.94 -2.56 4.54
N GLU A 112 17.66 -2.97 3.49
CA GLU A 112 17.91 -4.38 3.18
C GLU A 112 18.58 -5.12 4.34
N LYS A 113 19.65 -4.54 4.90
CA LYS A 113 20.37 -5.11 6.04
C LYS A 113 19.46 -5.24 7.27
N LYS A 114 18.63 -4.23 7.54
CA LYS A 114 17.72 -4.26 8.69
C LYS A 114 16.61 -5.29 8.49
N TYR A 115 16.08 -5.40 7.28
CA TYR A 115 15.07 -6.39 6.90
C TYR A 115 15.61 -7.82 7.07
N GLN A 116 16.81 -8.11 6.55
CA GLN A 116 17.46 -9.41 6.73
C GLN A 116 17.65 -9.75 8.21
N SER A 117 18.15 -8.79 9.01
CA SER A 117 18.34 -8.99 10.45
C SER A 117 17.05 -9.34 11.19
N VAL A 118 15.89 -8.81 10.79
CA VAL A 118 14.61 -9.10 11.44
C VAL A 118 14.05 -10.45 10.97
N ILE A 119 14.24 -10.81 9.70
CA ILE A 119 13.76 -12.09 9.17
C ILE A 119 14.59 -13.27 9.67
N GLU A 120 15.90 -13.12 9.76
CA GLU A 120 16.79 -14.16 10.29
C GLU A 120 16.53 -14.42 11.77
N GLN A 121 16.11 -13.42 12.55
CA GLN A 121 15.72 -13.58 13.96
C GLN A 121 14.35 -14.26 14.16
N ARG A 122 13.56 -14.45 13.09
CA ARG A 122 12.24 -15.09 13.13
C ARG A 122 12.23 -16.53 12.58
N ARG A 123 13.38 -17.05 12.14
CA ARG A 123 13.57 -18.46 11.75
C ARG A 123 14.24 -19.24 12.88
#